data_AF-A0A8X6FVA7-F1
#
_entry.id   AF-A0A8X6FVA7-F1
#
_cell.length_a   1.000
_cell.length_b   1.000
_cell.length_c   1.000
_cell.angle_alpha   90.00
_cell.angle_beta   90.00
_cell.angle_gamma   90.00
#
_symmetry.space_group_name_H-M   'P 1'
#
loop_
_entity.id
_entity.type
_entity.pdbx_description
1 polymer ?
#
loop_
_entity_poly.entity_id
_entity_poly.type
_entity_poly.pdbx_seq_one_letter_code
_entity_poly.pdbx_strand_id
1 'polypeptide(L)'
;MQRLWKQQLKWDERVPTDIKLEWEQLANDVQFVKDIKIPRFLLVDSDNLFHLFGFSDASENSELPLSQAQFYTDSTIVLSWIGSHASRWKTFVANRVAKIQTLSSATQWHHISGSANPADLATRGVSSSTLLTSIWLCGPKFLHETFPFQTDSSVPTLNDAVPEERYCTLQSIIVPNHLPDGNDLLHKFSSLSKLKRVISFCLRFVNNCKNSKDKTNGFLKTNELNNAMYLLIKLVQTIEFNNEINALKRNQPLSCRSKILSLNPFLDHSNILRVGGRLRHANLAYGHKHPILLPKRHIPTDLIIRHYHEILLHAGTQLVQSCIQEQYWIIGARDVIRHLIRKCVKFYKVKASITNQMMSDLPSSRISPAPAFMRCGVDYAGPFQILKPLKVEVPNPLKQA
;
A
#
# COMPACT_ATOMS: atom_id res chain seq x y z
N MET A 1 -37.28 -14.08 -19.96
CA MET A 1 -36.75 -12.72 -20.20
C MET A 1 -36.12 -12.56 -21.59
N GLN A 2 -35.00 -13.20 -21.91
CA GLN A 2 -34.33 -13.00 -23.22
C GLN A 2 -35.19 -13.37 -24.45
N ARG A 3 -36.01 -14.43 -24.36
CA ARG A 3 -36.98 -14.81 -25.41
C ARG A 3 -38.09 -13.76 -25.62
N LEU A 4 -38.59 -13.14 -24.53
CA LEU A 4 -39.60 -12.07 -24.59
C LEU A 4 -39.04 -10.82 -25.28
N TRP A 5 -37.78 -10.48 -25.01
CA TRP A 5 -37.10 -9.37 -25.69
C TRP A 5 -36.90 -9.61 -27.18
N LYS A 6 -36.57 -10.85 -27.59
CA LYS A 6 -36.46 -11.18 -29.03
C LYS A 6 -37.80 -11.07 -29.77
N GLN A 7 -38.92 -11.22 -29.07
CA GLN A 7 -40.26 -11.09 -29.63
C GLN A 7 -40.77 -9.63 -29.63
N GLN A 8 -39.99 -8.66 -29.14
CA GLN A 8 -40.31 -7.22 -29.11
C GLN A 8 -41.67 -6.89 -28.49
N LEU A 9 -42.10 -7.67 -27.51
CA LEU A 9 -43.36 -7.44 -26.80
C LEU A 9 -43.31 -6.12 -26.03
N LYS A 10 -44.39 -5.34 -26.12
CA LYS A 10 -44.56 -4.12 -25.30
C LYS A 10 -44.89 -4.48 -23.86
N TRP A 11 -44.64 -3.54 -22.95
CA TRP A 11 -44.78 -3.75 -21.50
C TRP A 11 -46.17 -4.23 -21.05
N ASP A 12 -47.21 -3.85 -21.78
CA ASP A 12 -48.61 -4.19 -21.45
C ASP A 12 -49.17 -5.34 -22.31
N GLU A 13 -48.35 -5.95 -23.18
CA GLU A 13 -48.78 -7.05 -24.03
C GLU A 13 -48.76 -8.39 -23.27
N ARG A 14 -49.77 -9.23 -23.51
CA ARG A 14 -49.86 -10.54 -22.88
C ARG A 14 -48.71 -11.42 -23.34
N VAL A 15 -48.03 -12.03 -22.37
CA VAL A 15 -46.96 -13.01 -22.61
C VAL A 15 -47.53 -14.20 -23.41
N PRO A 16 -46.86 -14.62 -24.50
CA PRO A 16 -47.23 -15.80 -25.26
C PRO A 16 -47.40 -17.04 -24.38
N THR A 17 -48.40 -17.85 -24.69
CA THR A 17 -48.85 -18.97 -23.85
C THR A 17 -47.78 -20.04 -23.66
N ASP A 18 -46.90 -20.25 -24.64
CA ASP A 18 -45.75 -21.17 -24.56
C ASP A 18 -44.75 -20.73 -23.49
N ILE A 19 -44.36 -19.44 -23.50
CA ILE A 19 -43.40 -18.89 -22.54
C ILE A 19 -44.02 -18.80 -21.14
N LYS A 20 -45.31 -18.45 -21.07
CA LYS A 20 -46.05 -18.40 -19.81
C LYS A 20 -46.09 -19.77 -19.15
N LEU A 21 -46.40 -20.83 -19.91
CA LEU A 21 -46.51 -22.18 -19.38
C LEU A 21 -45.16 -22.73 -18.90
N GLU A 22 -44.08 -22.50 -19.66
CA GLU A 22 -42.71 -22.83 -19.23
C GLU A 22 -42.33 -22.10 -17.93
N TRP A 23 -42.69 -20.82 -17.81
CA TRP A 23 -42.40 -20.02 -16.61
C TRP A 23 -43.18 -20.50 -15.38
N GLU A 24 -44.47 -20.80 -15.56
CA GLU A 24 -45.31 -21.33 -14.47
C GLU A 24 -44.80 -22.69 -13.99
N GLN A 25 -44.33 -23.53 -14.92
CA GLN A 25 -43.72 -24.82 -14.58
C GLN A 25 -42.42 -24.64 -13.79
N LEU A 26 -41.52 -23.75 -14.24
CA LEU A 26 -40.30 -23.43 -13.50
C LEU A 26 -40.58 -22.83 -12.11
N ALA A 27 -41.54 -21.92 -12.01
CA ALA A 27 -41.93 -21.31 -10.74
C ALA A 27 -42.48 -22.35 -9.75
N ASN A 28 -43.25 -23.32 -10.25
CA ASN A 28 -43.71 -24.46 -9.47
C ASN A 28 -42.55 -25.39 -9.08
N ASP A 29 -41.58 -25.63 -9.95
CA ASP A 29 -40.47 -26.54 -9.65
C ASP A 29 -39.48 -25.96 -8.63
N VAL A 30 -39.29 -24.63 -8.64
CA VAL A 30 -38.40 -23.91 -7.71
C VAL A 30 -38.77 -24.16 -6.25
N GLN A 31 -40.04 -24.40 -5.94
CA GLN A 31 -40.47 -24.67 -4.57
C GLN A 31 -39.89 -25.97 -3.99
N PHE A 32 -39.49 -26.92 -4.85
CA PHE A 32 -38.90 -28.21 -4.47
C PHE A 32 -37.37 -28.17 -4.41
N VAL A 33 -36.72 -27.08 -4.83
CA VAL A 33 -35.25 -26.93 -4.76
C VAL A 33 -34.74 -27.04 -3.32
N LYS A 34 -35.54 -26.60 -2.34
CA LYS A 34 -35.23 -26.72 -0.90
C LYS A 34 -35.14 -28.17 -0.40
N ASP A 35 -35.77 -29.10 -1.13
CA ASP A 35 -35.82 -30.52 -0.78
C ASP A 35 -34.65 -31.30 -1.40
N ILE A 36 -33.90 -30.67 -2.32
CA ILE A 36 -32.67 -31.22 -2.90
C ILE A 36 -31.54 -31.10 -1.87
N LYS A 37 -31.20 -32.22 -1.22
CA LYS A 37 -30.05 -32.32 -0.32
C LYS A 37 -28.85 -32.93 -1.05
N ILE A 38 -27.83 -32.11 -1.30
CA ILE A 38 -26.54 -32.58 -1.81
C ILE A 38 -25.59 -32.72 -0.60
N PRO A 39 -25.17 -33.94 -0.22
CA PRO A 39 -24.24 -34.11 0.90
C PRO A 39 -22.87 -33.51 0.54
N ARG A 40 -22.37 -32.60 1.40
CA ARG A 40 -21.02 -32.04 1.30
C ARG A 40 -20.15 -32.61 2.42
N PHE A 41 -19.01 -33.18 2.05
CA PHE A 41 -17.96 -33.54 2.98
C PHE A 41 -17.17 -32.29 3.39
N LEU A 42 -16.94 -32.10 4.69
CA LEU A 42 -16.26 -30.93 5.27
C LEU A 42 -15.27 -31.42 6.34
N LEU A 43 -13.99 -31.49 5.97
CA LEU A 43 -12.88 -31.63 6.93
C LEU A 43 -12.47 -30.24 7.38
N VAL A 44 -12.61 -29.95 8.68
CA VAL A 44 -12.17 -28.69 9.29
C VAL A 44 -10.93 -28.97 10.12
N ASP A 45 -9.83 -28.25 9.86
CA ASP A 45 -9.05 -27.61 10.92
C ASP A 45 -8.23 -26.40 10.43
N SER A 46 -8.29 -25.31 11.21
CA SER A 46 -7.46 -24.10 11.26
C SER A 46 -7.44 -23.05 10.12
N ASP A 47 -7.40 -21.79 10.57
CA ASP A 47 -7.51 -20.52 9.85
C ASP A 47 -6.42 -20.26 8.80
N ASN A 48 -6.75 -20.44 7.52
CA ASN A 48 -6.08 -19.77 6.41
C ASN A 48 -7.06 -19.53 5.25
N LEU A 49 -6.99 -18.35 4.65
CA LEU A 49 -7.86 -17.92 3.55
C LEU A 49 -7.46 -18.66 2.26
N PHE A 50 -8.09 -19.80 1.98
CA PHE A 50 -7.88 -20.55 0.74
C PHE A 50 -9.01 -20.30 -0.26
N HIS A 51 -8.62 -20.21 -1.52
CA HIS A 51 -9.53 -20.14 -2.64
C HIS A 51 -9.93 -21.55 -3.05
N LEU A 52 -11.22 -21.84 -2.98
CA LEU A 52 -11.79 -23.08 -3.48
C LEU A 52 -11.69 -23.11 -5.01
N PHE A 53 -10.88 -24.01 -5.55
CA PHE A 53 -10.98 -24.44 -6.95
C PHE A 53 -11.64 -25.81 -6.93
N GLY A 54 -12.92 -25.87 -7.27
CA GLY A 54 -13.63 -27.14 -7.41
C GLY A 54 -13.18 -27.82 -8.69
N PHE A 55 -12.39 -28.88 -8.57
CA PHE A 55 -12.22 -29.86 -9.64
C PHE A 55 -13.04 -31.08 -9.23
N SER A 56 -14.18 -31.29 -9.88
CA SER A 56 -14.99 -32.48 -9.68
C SER A 56 -14.55 -33.55 -10.68
N ASP A 57 -13.82 -34.54 -10.20
CA ASP A 57 -13.94 -35.90 -10.74
C ASP A 57 -15.07 -36.56 -9.95
N ALA A 58 -16.11 -37.04 -10.65
CA ALA A 58 -17.27 -37.70 -10.06
C ALA A 58 -17.04 -39.23 -9.97
N SER A 59 -15.83 -39.66 -9.61
CA SER A 59 -15.53 -41.06 -9.36
C SER A 59 -15.01 -41.25 -7.93
N GLU A 60 -15.63 -42.18 -7.18
CA GLU A 60 -15.27 -42.50 -5.79
C GLU A 60 -13.94 -43.28 -5.67
N ASN A 61 -13.18 -43.45 -6.77
CA ASN A 61 -12.05 -44.37 -6.85
C ASN A 61 -10.90 -43.85 -7.74
N SER A 62 -10.43 -42.62 -7.56
CA SER A 62 -9.22 -42.15 -8.24
C SER A 62 -8.17 -41.57 -7.27
N GLU A 63 -7.46 -42.44 -6.56
CA GLU A 63 -6.07 -42.16 -6.15
C GLU A 63 -5.17 -42.22 -7.40
N LEU A 64 -5.40 -41.34 -8.37
CA LEU A 64 -4.51 -41.15 -9.50
C LEU A 64 -3.58 -39.99 -9.18
N PRO A 65 -2.24 -40.19 -9.13
CA PRO A 65 -1.33 -39.07 -9.04
C PRO A 65 -1.53 -38.19 -10.28
N LEU A 66 -1.98 -36.94 -10.06
CA LEU A 66 -2.10 -35.92 -11.09
C LEU A 66 -0.71 -35.63 -11.67
N SER A 67 -0.31 -36.40 -12.68
CA SER A 67 0.97 -36.27 -13.35
C SER A 67 0.98 -35.07 -14.31
N GLN A 68 -0.17 -34.72 -14.89
CA GLN A 68 -0.29 -33.65 -15.87
C GLN A 68 -1.74 -33.10 -15.96
N ALA A 69 -1.90 -31.79 -15.74
CA ALA A 69 -3.18 -31.08 -15.92
C ALA A 69 -3.15 -30.20 -17.18
N GLN A 70 -4.24 -30.20 -17.95
CA GLN A 70 -4.49 -29.31 -19.10
C GLN A 70 -5.76 -28.51 -18.84
N PHE A 71 -5.78 -27.24 -19.25
CA PHE A 71 -6.88 -26.31 -19.03
C PHE A 71 -7.41 -25.80 -20.37
N TYR A 72 -8.72 -25.60 -20.46
CA TYR A 72 -9.38 -25.18 -21.69
C TYR A 72 -10.26 -23.95 -21.44
N THR A 73 -10.21 -22.97 -22.33
CA THR A 73 -11.10 -21.80 -22.32
C THR A 73 -11.52 -21.47 -23.74
N ASP A 74 -12.74 -20.95 -23.88
CA ASP A 74 -13.31 -20.48 -25.15
C ASP A 74 -13.00 -19.01 -25.45
N SER A 75 -12.26 -18.33 -24.57
CA SER A 75 -11.86 -16.95 -24.77
C SER A 75 -10.41 -16.85 -25.23
N THR A 76 -10.22 -16.55 -26.51
CA THR A 76 -8.91 -16.25 -27.10
C THR A 76 -8.23 -15.04 -26.45
N ILE A 77 -9.01 -14.06 -25.98
CA ILE A 77 -8.51 -12.90 -25.25
C ILE A 77 -7.92 -13.33 -23.90
N VAL A 78 -8.61 -14.20 -23.16
CA VAL A 78 -8.12 -14.71 -21.87
C VAL A 78 -6.85 -15.55 -22.06
N LEU A 79 -6.77 -16.37 -23.10
CA LEU A 79 -5.54 -17.10 -23.44
C LEU A 79 -4.36 -16.15 -23.68
N SER A 80 -4.60 -15.07 -24.40
CA SER A 80 -3.55 -14.07 -24.64
C SER A 80 -3.14 -13.32 -23.37
N TRP A 81 -4.09 -13.07 -22.46
CA TRP A 81 -3.80 -12.51 -21.14
C TRP A 81 -2.90 -13.44 -20.32
N ILE A 82 -3.20 -14.74 -20.30
CA ILE A 82 -2.44 -15.76 -19.57
C ILE A 82 -1.05 -15.97 -20.20
N GLY A 83 -0.93 -15.84 -21.53
CA GLY A 83 0.34 -15.95 -22.24
C GLY A 83 1.31 -14.77 -22.04
N SER A 84 0.83 -13.63 -21.53
CA SER A 84 1.64 -12.42 -21.32
C SER A 84 1.92 -12.15 -19.83
N HIS A 85 2.96 -11.37 -19.54
CA HIS A 85 3.27 -10.99 -18.15
C HIS A 85 2.14 -10.15 -17.52
N ALA A 86 1.72 -10.50 -16.29
CA ALA A 86 0.60 -9.88 -15.60
C ALA A 86 0.67 -8.34 -15.50
N SER A 87 1.87 -7.75 -15.46
CA SER A 87 2.06 -6.28 -15.36
C SER A 87 1.57 -5.50 -16.58
N ARG A 88 1.41 -6.15 -17.74
CA ARG A 88 0.89 -5.56 -18.98
C ARG A 88 -0.56 -5.11 -18.84
N TRP A 89 -1.32 -5.76 -17.97
CA TRP A 89 -2.77 -5.59 -17.86
C TRP A 89 -3.18 -4.59 -16.77
N LYS A 90 -4.38 -4.01 -16.89
CA LYS A 90 -5.03 -3.23 -15.83
C LYS A 90 -5.25 -4.10 -14.58
N THR A 91 -5.34 -3.45 -13.41
CA THR A 91 -5.27 -4.10 -12.09
C THR A 91 -6.20 -5.31 -11.92
N PHE A 92 -7.42 -5.25 -12.46
CA PHE A 92 -8.40 -6.34 -12.37
C PHE A 92 -7.94 -7.63 -13.09
N VAL A 93 -7.39 -7.48 -14.30
CA VAL A 93 -6.89 -8.60 -15.12
C VAL A 93 -5.52 -9.04 -14.61
N ALA A 94 -4.64 -8.09 -14.27
CA ALA A 94 -3.30 -8.36 -13.73
C ALA A 94 -3.32 -9.28 -12.51
N ASN A 95 -4.21 -9.01 -11.55
CA ASN A 95 -4.31 -9.82 -10.33
C ASN A 95 -4.75 -11.27 -10.62
N ARG A 96 -5.62 -11.48 -11.61
CA ARG A 96 -6.10 -12.81 -11.99
C ARG A 96 -5.07 -13.59 -12.80
N VAL A 97 -4.44 -12.92 -13.76
CA VAL A 97 -3.35 -13.50 -14.57
C VAL A 97 -2.19 -13.90 -13.67
N ALA A 98 -1.76 -13.04 -12.73
CA ALA A 98 -0.69 -13.37 -11.79
C ALA A 98 -1.02 -14.63 -10.99
N LYS A 99 -2.25 -14.76 -10.50
CA LYS A 99 -2.69 -15.92 -9.73
C LYS A 99 -2.74 -17.20 -10.58
N ILE A 100 -3.25 -17.12 -11.81
CA ILE A 100 -3.26 -18.26 -12.74
C ILE A 100 -1.82 -18.71 -13.03
N GLN A 101 -0.91 -17.77 -13.29
CA GLN A 101 0.50 -18.01 -13.56
C GLN A 101 1.27 -18.56 -12.35
N THR A 102 0.80 -18.34 -11.11
CA THR A 102 1.37 -19.00 -9.92
C THR A 102 0.96 -20.47 -9.77
N LEU A 103 -0.16 -20.87 -10.37
CA LEU A 103 -0.75 -22.21 -10.22
C LEU A 103 -0.56 -23.09 -11.44
N SER A 104 -0.28 -22.50 -12.61
CA SER A 104 -0.18 -23.20 -13.89
C SER A 104 0.72 -22.45 -14.86
N SER A 105 1.37 -23.19 -15.75
CA SER A 105 2.09 -22.63 -16.89
C SER A 105 1.11 -22.21 -17.99
N ALA A 106 1.41 -21.12 -18.69
CA ALA A 106 0.65 -20.68 -19.86
C ALA A 106 0.56 -21.77 -20.95
N THR A 107 1.55 -22.65 -21.04
CA THR A 107 1.59 -23.78 -22.00
C THR A 107 0.57 -24.89 -21.70
N GLN A 108 -0.07 -24.86 -20.53
CA GLN A 108 -1.12 -25.80 -20.14
C GLN A 108 -2.51 -25.32 -20.54
N TRP A 109 -2.66 -24.11 -21.07
CA TRP A 109 -3.94 -23.49 -21.42
C TRP A 109 -4.19 -23.53 -22.92
N HIS A 110 -5.35 -24.03 -23.31
CA HIS A 110 -5.73 -24.28 -24.70
C HIS A 110 -7.08 -23.64 -25.04
N HIS A 111 -7.31 -23.39 -26.33
CA HIS A 111 -8.56 -22.85 -26.81
C HIS A 111 -9.56 -23.96 -27.14
N ILE A 112 -10.81 -23.82 -26.71
CA ILE A 112 -11.92 -24.66 -27.20
C ILE A 112 -12.98 -23.80 -27.86
N SER A 113 -13.62 -24.29 -28.92
CA SER A 113 -14.78 -23.59 -29.45
C SER A 113 -15.91 -23.60 -28.42
N GLY A 114 -16.72 -22.55 -28.36
CA GLY A 114 -17.90 -22.51 -27.47
C GLY A 114 -18.87 -23.68 -27.69
N SER A 115 -18.95 -24.21 -28.91
CA SER A 115 -19.72 -25.43 -29.23
C SER A 115 -19.19 -26.71 -28.57
N ALA A 116 -17.91 -26.75 -28.23
CA ALA A 116 -17.25 -27.85 -27.56
C ALA A 116 -17.01 -27.55 -26.06
N ASN A 117 -17.42 -26.38 -25.57
CA ASN A 117 -17.31 -25.98 -24.18
C ASN A 117 -18.53 -26.48 -23.38
N PRO A 118 -18.38 -27.48 -22.50
CA PRO A 118 -19.51 -27.95 -21.70
C PRO A 118 -20.08 -26.84 -20.80
N ALA A 119 -19.28 -25.87 -20.34
CA ALA A 119 -19.74 -24.77 -19.48
C ALA A 119 -20.80 -23.87 -20.12
N ASP A 120 -20.87 -23.83 -21.46
CA ASP A 120 -21.91 -23.09 -22.18
C ASP A 120 -23.30 -23.70 -21.97
N LEU A 121 -23.41 -25.02 -21.79
CA LEU A 121 -24.70 -25.67 -21.53
C LEU A 121 -25.27 -25.29 -20.15
N ALA A 122 -24.39 -25.12 -19.15
CA ALA A 122 -24.79 -24.69 -17.82
C ALA A 122 -25.24 -23.23 -17.78
N THR A 123 -24.64 -22.35 -18.60
CA THR A 123 -24.97 -20.92 -18.62
C THR A 123 -26.16 -20.60 -19.53
N ARG A 124 -26.33 -21.30 -20.65
CA ARG A 124 -27.40 -21.04 -21.63
C ARG A 124 -28.68 -21.84 -21.35
N GLY A 125 -28.58 -22.89 -20.53
CA GLY A 125 -29.68 -23.79 -20.21
C GLY A 125 -29.94 -24.82 -21.32
N VAL A 126 -30.28 -26.04 -20.92
CA VAL A 126 -30.60 -27.16 -21.80
C VAL A 126 -31.76 -27.96 -21.20
N SER A 127 -32.61 -28.57 -22.04
CA SER A 127 -33.70 -29.43 -21.57
C SER A 127 -33.16 -30.69 -20.89
N SER A 128 -33.92 -31.25 -19.94
CA SER A 128 -33.52 -32.43 -19.18
C SER A 128 -33.24 -33.65 -20.07
N SER A 129 -33.99 -33.81 -21.16
CA SER A 129 -33.79 -34.90 -22.12
C SER A 129 -32.51 -34.75 -22.95
N THR A 130 -32.15 -33.52 -23.32
CA THR A 130 -30.92 -33.23 -24.06
C THR A 130 -29.70 -33.21 -23.14
N LEU A 131 -29.86 -32.87 -21.85
CA LEU A 131 -28.78 -32.89 -20.86
C LEU A 131 -28.17 -34.29 -20.72
N LEU A 132 -29.01 -35.33 -20.67
CA LEU A 132 -28.61 -36.74 -20.49
C LEU A 132 -27.64 -37.25 -21.57
N THR A 133 -27.68 -36.67 -22.76
CA THR A 133 -26.82 -37.05 -23.90
C THR A 133 -25.83 -35.94 -24.30
N SER A 134 -25.73 -34.89 -23.48
CA SER A 134 -24.93 -33.71 -23.80
C SER A 134 -23.45 -33.84 -23.43
N ILE A 135 -22.62 -32.99 -24.02
CA ILE A 135 -21.19 -32.87 -23.70
C ILE A 135 -20.91 -32.48 -22.24
N TRP A 136 -21.91 -31.98 -21.49
CA TRP A 136 -21.77 -31.69 -20.07
C TRP A 136 -21.62 -32.96 -19.23
N LEU A 137 -22.37 -34.02 -19.57
CA LEU A 137 -22.31 -35.30 -18.85
C LEU A 137 -21.38 -36.31 -19.52
N CYS A 138 -21.36 -36.35 -20.86
CA CYS A 138 -20.56 -37.32 -21.60
C CYS A 138 -19.13 -36.85 -21.89
N GLY A 139 -18.82 -35.58 -21.63
CA GLY A 139 -17.57 -34.95 -22.02
C GLY A 139 -17.49 -34.68 -23.53
N PRO A 140 -16.68 -33.70 -23.97
CA PRO A 140 -16.41 -33.47 -25.38
C PRO A 140 -15.69 -34.64 -26.04
N LYS A 141 -16.02 -34.92 -27.32
CA LYS A 141 -15.42 -36.03 -28.10
C LYS A 141 -13.89 -36.01 -28.12
N PHE A 142 -13.28 -34.82 -28.23
CA PHE A 142 -11.83 -34.66 -28.30
C PHE A 142 -11.08 -35.14 -27.04
N LEU A 143 -11.74 -35.22 -25.88
CA LEU A 143 -11.13 -35.76 -24.66
C LEU A 143 -11.01 -37.30 -24.68
N HIS A 144 -11.78 -37.97 -25.55
CA HIS A 144 -11.82 -39.43 -25.66
C HIS A 144 -10.83 -39.97 -26.70
N GLU A 145 -10.20 -39.11 -27.50
CA GLU A 145 -9.35 -39.53 -28.62
C GLU A 145 -7.89 -39.74 -28.20
N THR A 146 -7.17 -38.68 -27.80
CA THR A 146 -5.78 -38.75 -27.35
C THR A 146 -5.46 -37.64 -26.35
N PHE A 147 -4.77 -37.97 -25.25
CA PHE A 147 -4.32 -37.02 -24.23
C PHE A 147 -2.79 -36.90 -24.23
N PRO A 148 -2.21 -35.68 -24.19
CA PRO A 148 -2.87 -34.37 -24.18
C PRO A 148 -3.31 -33.95 -25.59
N PHE A 149 -4.58 -33.56 -25.74
CA PHE A 149 -5.09 -32.99 -26.98
C PHE A 149 -4.58 -31.54 -27.11
N GLN A 150 -3.65 -31.32 -28.04
CA GLN A 150 -3.18 -29.99 -28.40
C GLN A 150 -4.11 -29.43 -29.47
N THR A 151 -4.83 -28.37 -29.15
CA THR A 151 -5.59 -27.61 -30.15
C THR A 151 -4.61 -26.84 -31.01
N ASP A 152 -4.76 -26.88 -32.34
CA ASP A 152 -4.05 -25.99 -33.26
C ASP A 152 -4.41 -24.54 -32.91
N SER A 153 -3.64 -23.94 -32.02
CA SER A 153 -3.84 -22.57 -31.57
C SER A 153 -2.46 -21.97 -31.44
N SER A 154 -1.97 -21.45 -32.56
CA SER A 154 -0.99 -20.37 -32.52
C SER A 154 -1.52 -19.35 -31.52
N VAL A 155 -0.77 -19.09 -30.44
CA VAL A 155 -1.12 -18.03 -29.49
C VAL A 155 -1.34 -16.78 -30.33
N PRO A 156 -2.56 -16.21 -30.36
CA PRO A 156 -2.82 -15.06 -31.22
C PRO A 156 -1.87 -13.95 -30.77
N THR A 157 -0.98 -13.53 -31.67
CA THR A 157 -0.13 -12.38 -31.42
C THR A 157 -1.03 -11.16 -31.40
N LEU A 158 -1.25 -10.58 -30.23
CA LEU A 158 -2.05 -9.35 -30.10
C LEU A 158 -1.27 -8.20 -30.75
N ASN A 159 -1.55 -7.96 -32.03
CA ASN A 159 -1.03 -6.79 -32.74
C ASN A 159 -1.91 -5.54 -32.51
N ASP A 160 -3.11 -5.71 -31.97
CA ASP A 160 -4.07 -4.63 -31.75
C ASP A 160 -4.23 -4.26 -30.27
N ALA A 161 -4.51 -2.97 -30.04
CA ALA A 161 -4.70 -2.39 -28.72
C ALA A 161 -5.90 -3.04 -27.99
N VAL A 162 -5.62 -3.92 -27.04
CA VAL A 162 -6.64 -4.55 -26.21
C VAL A 162 -7.13 -3.55 -25.15
N PRO A 163 -8.45 -3.38 -24.93
CA PRO A 163 -9.01 -2.40 -23.99
C PRO A 163 -8.45 -2.50 -22.56
N GLU A 164 -8.06 -3.70 -22.14
CA GLU A 164 -7.55 -4.02 -20.80
C GLU A 164 -6.02 -3.86 -20.67
N GLU A 165 -5.33 -3.54 -21.75
CA GLU A 165 -3.90 -3.21 -21.72
C GLU A 165 -3.68 -1.87 -21.02
N ARG A 166 -2.61 -1.78 -20.21
CA ARG A 166 -2.18 -0.49 -19.68
C ARG A 166 -1.55 0.31 -20.82
N TYR A 167 -2.13 1.46 -21.15
CA TYR A 167 -1.50 2.41 -22.06
C TYR A 167 -0.11 2.77 -21.54
N CYS A 168 0.93 2.47 -22.33
CA CYS A 168 2.26 3.02 -22.12
C CYS A 168 2.26 4.43 -22.70
N THR A 169 1.90 5.43 -21.89
CA THR A 169 2.00 6.82 -22.30
C THR A 169 3.47 7.23 -22.31
N LEU A 170 4.11 7.16 -23.48
CA LEU A 170 5.40 7.81 -23.70
C LEU A 170 5.16 9.32 -23.79
N GLN A 171 5.17 9.98 -22.64
CA GLN A 171 5.01 11.43 -22.58
C GLN A 171 6.36 12.07 -22.93
N SER A 172 6.49 12.61 -24.14
CA SER A 172 7.60 13.51 -24.46
C SER A 172 7.35 14.84 -23.74
N ILE A 173 8.07 15.06 -22.65
CA ILE A 173 8.04 16.35 -21.95
C ILE A 173 8.94 17.29 -22.73
N ILE A 174 8.33 18.22 -23.48
CA ILE A 174 9.01 19.44 -23.91
C ILE A 174 9.22 20.24 -22.62
N VAL A 175 10.45 20.23 -22.11
CA VAL A 175 10.84 21.03 -20.94
C VAL A 175 10.85 22.50 -21.40
N PRO A 176 9.95 23.37 -20.92
CA PRO A 176 10.08 24.80 -21.17
C PRO A 176 11.39 25.27 -20.55
N ASN A 177 12.03 26.32 -21.10
CA ASN A 177 13.26 26.91 -20.56
C ASN A 177 13.14 27.48 -19.11
N HIS A 178 11.99 27.29 -18.46
CA HIS A 178 11.88 27.37 -17.01
C HIS A 178 11.92 25.96 -16.43
N LEU A 179 12.97 25.68 -15.65
CA LEU A 179 13.00 24.53 -14.74
C LEU A 179 11.64 24.46 -14.04
N PRO A 180 10.82 23.40 -14.26
CA PRO A 180 9.63 23.21 -13.45
C PRO A 180 10.12 23.22 -12.00
N ASP A 181 9.49 24.03 -11.14
CA ASP A 181 9.86 24.17 -9.74
C ASP A 181 10.16 22.77 -9.20
N GLY A 182 11.45 22.46 -8.98
CA GLY A 182 11.90 21.15 -8.48
C GLY A 182 11.28 20.80 -7.12
N ASN A 183 10.50 21.72 -6.55
CA ASN A 183 9.64 21.59 -5.40
C ASN A 183 8.57 20.50 -5.54
N ASP A 184 7.96 20.24 -6.71
CA ASP A 184 6.83 19.29 -6.76
C ASP A 184 7.25 17.84 -6.43
N LEU A 185 8.47 17.43 -6.81
CA LEU A 185 9.04 16.16 -6.38
C LEU A 185 9.42 16.18 -4.90
N LEU A 186 10.04 17.26 -4.42
CA LEU A 186 10.49 17.35 -3.03
C LEU A 186 9.33 17.33 -2.04
N HIS A 187 8.18 17.92 -2.39
CA HIS A 187 6.97 17.92 -1.56
C HIS A 187 6.36 16.52 -1.37
N LYS A 188 6.68 15.55 -2.23
CA LYS A 188 6.18 14.17 -2.14
C LYS A 188 6.93 13.33 -1.09
N PHE A 189 8.00 13.85 -0.50
CA PHE A 189 8.81 13.11 0.47
C PHE A 189 8.59 13.61 1.91
N SER A 190 8.27 12.66 2.80
CA SER A 190 8.19 12.88 4.25
C SER A 190 9.44 12.43 5.02
N SER A 191 10.33 11.64 4.37
CA SER A 191 11.53 11.06 4.98
C SER A 191 12.79 11.46 4.22
N LEU A 192 13.78 12.00 4.95
CA LEU A 192 15.10 12.35 4.40
C LEU A 192 15.80 11.11 3.81
N SER A 193 15.77 9.98 4.51
CA SER A 193 16.40 8.74 4.06
C SER A 193 15.80 8.24 2.75
N LYS A 194 14.47 8.32 2.61
CA LYS A 194 13.78 7.97 1.36
C LYS A 194 14.15 8.91 0.23
N LEU A 195 14.13 10.22 0.48
CA LEU A 195 14.52 11.23 -0.50
C LEU A 195 15.97 11.00 -0.97
N LYS A 196 16.92 10.85 -0.05
CA LYS A 196 18.33 10.56 -0.37
C LYS A 196 18.47 9.33 -1.25
N ARG A 197 17.81 8.22 -0.91
CA ARG A 197 17.86 6.97 -1.69
C ARG A 197 17.31 7.15 -3.10
N VAL A 198 16.15 7.79 -3.24
CA VAL A 198 15.54 8.02 -4.56
C VAL A 198 16.44 8.88 -5.44
N ILE A 199 16.95 10.00 -4.91
CA ILE A 199 17.86 10.87 -5.67
C ILE A 199 19.16 10.13 -6.01
N SER A 200 19.72 9.32 -5.11
CA SER A 200 20.89 8.50 -5.42
C SER A 200 20.63 7.51 -6.55
N PHE A 201 19.48 6.84 -6.57
CA PHE A 201 19.11 5.96 -7.68
C PHE A 201 18.91 6.72 -8.99
N CYS A 202 18.29 7.91 -8.96
CA CYS A 202 18.18 8.76 -10.15
C CYS A 202 19.56 9.15 -10.69
N LEU A 203 20.48 9.57 -9.83
CA LEU A 203 21.85 9.92 -10.23
C LEU A 203 22.61 8.71 -10.77
N ARG A 204 22.47 7.54 -10.14
CA ARG A 204 23.07 6.29 -10.61
C ARG A 204 22.54 5.92 -11.99
N PHE A 205 21.23 5.99 -12.20
CA PHE A 205 20.60 5.73 -13.48
C PHE A 205 21.18 6.64 -14.56
N VAL A 206 21.24 7.95 -14.30
CA VAL A 206 21.85 8.93 -15.22
C VAL A 206 23.30 8.58 -15.51
N ASN A 207 24.09 8.20 -14.50
CA ASN A 207 25.49 7.81 -14.69
C ASN A 207 25.63 6.53 -15.54
N ASN A 208 24.81 5.51 -15.28
CA ASN A 208 24.82 4.25 -16.04
C ASN A 208 24.33 4.44 -17.49
N CYS A 209 23.43 5.41 -17.75
CA CYS A 209 23.04 5.79 -19.10
C CYS A 209 24.17 6.51 -19.85
N LYS A 210 24.96 7.34 -19.15
CA LYS A 210 26.09 8.06 -19.75
C LYS A 210 27.33 7.18 -19.96
N ASN A 211 27.59 6.25 -19.05
CA ASN A 211 28.73 5.33 -19.09
C ASN A 211 28.27 3.89 -19.23
N SER A 212 28.07 3.43 -20.47
CA SER A 212 27.63 2.07 -20.75
C SER A 212 28.67 0.99 -20.36
N LYS A 213 29.96 1.36 -20.28
CA LYS A 213 31.07 0.43 -20.02
C LYS A 213 31.32 0.12 -18.54
N ASP A 214 30.99 1.04 -17.63
CA ASP A 214 31.20 0.88 -16.18
C ASP A 214 29.88 1.12 -15.43
N LYS A 215 28.99 0.13 -15.51
CA LYS A 215 27.66 0.20 -14.90
C LYS A 215 27.75 -0.18 -13.43
N THR A 216 27.32 0.74 -12.58
CA THR A 216 27.22 0.49 -11.15
C THR A 216 25.90 -0.22 -10.82
N ASN A 217 26.00 -1.40 -10.20
CA ASN A 217 24.88 -2.25 -9.82
C ASN A 217 24.90 -2.58 -8.31
N GLY A 218 23.81 -3.13 -7.78
CA GLY A 218 23.70 -3.57 -6.38
C GLY A 218 23.26 -2.48 -5.40
N PHE A 219 23.64 -2.60 -4.13
CA PHE A 219 23.24 -1.68 -3.06
C PHE A 219 23.80 -0.26 -3.24
N LEU A 220 23.11 0.75 -2.70
CA LEU A 220 23.58 2.14 -2.70
C LEU A 220 24.81 2.29 -1.80
N LYS A 221 25.88 2.87 -2.36
CA LYS A 221 27.08 3.20 -1.59
C LYS A 221 26.86 4.47 -0.78
N THR A 222 27.55 4.59 0.35
CA THR A 222 27.53 5.81 1.19
C THR A 222 27.93 7.06 0.42
N ASN A 223 28.91 6.96 -0.49
CA ASN A 223 29.31 8.09 -1.34
C ASN A 223 28.16 8.59 -2.22
N GLU A 224 27.33 7.69 -2.78
CA GLU A 224 26.19 8.08 -3.60
C GLU A 224 25.09 8.77 -2.79
N LEU A 225 24.87 8.33 -1.55
CA LEU A 225 23.94 8.96 -0.62
C LEU A 225 24.43 10.36 -0.21
N ASN A 226 25.74 10.53 -0.02
CA ASN A 226 26.35 11.81 0.30
C ASN A 226 26.31 12.77 -0.90
N ASN A 227 26.62 12.28 -2.10
CA ASN A 227 26.53 13.07 -3.33
C ASN A 227 25.10 13.54 -3.61
N ALA A 228 24.11 12.66 -3.43
CA ALA A 228 22.71 13.05 -3.53
C ALA A 228 22.34 14.14 -2.52
N MET A 229 22.82 14.02 -1.28
CA MET A 229 22.60 15.03 -0.25
C MET A 229 23.23 16.37 -0.62
N TYR A 230 24.49 16.37 -1.06
CA TYR A 230 25.19 17.58 -1.48
C TYR A 230 24.55 18.24 -2.70
N LEU A 231 24.05 17.46 -3.64
CA LEU A 231 23.32 18.00 -4.79
C LEU A 231 22.03 18.71 -4.37
N LEU A 232 21.25 18.10 -3.46
CA LEU A 232 20.06 18.74 -2.92
C LEU A 232 20.41 20.06 -2.22
N ILE A 233 21.43 20.06 -1.37
CA ILE A 233 21.90 21.26 -0.66
C ILE A 233 22.31 22.35 -1.65
N LYS A 234 23.11 22.01 -2.67
CA LYS A 234 23.55 22.96 -3.69
C LYS A 234 22.37 23.57 -4.44
N LEU A 235 21.37 22.76 -4.78
CA LEU A 235 20.16 23.22 -5.46
C LEU A 235 19.44 24.26 -4.58
N VAL A 236 19.21 23.93 -3.30
CA VAL A 236 18.57 24.86 -2.35
C VAL A 236 19.37 26.15 -2.19
N GLN A 237 20.69 26.04 -2.04
CA GLN A 237 21.56 27.20 -1.89
C GLN A 237 21.57 28.08 -3.15
N THR A 238 21.53 27.47 -4.33
CA THR A 238 21.49 28.21 -5.61
C THR A 238 20.18 28.96 -5.77
N ILE A 239 19.06 28.41 -5.30
CA ILE A 239 17.76 29.10 -5.33
C ILE A 239 17.75 30.28 -4.37
N GLU A 240 18.17 30.07 -3.11
CA GLU A 240 18.00 31.08 -2.05
C GLU A 240 19.14 32.11 -1.97
N PHE A 241 20.37 31.72 -2.31
CA PHE A 241 21.58 32.53 -2.15
C PHE A 241 22.31 32.73 -3.48
N ASN A 242 21.58 32.78 -4.60
CA ASN A 242 22.17 32.88 -5.95
C ASN A 242 23.17 34.04 -6.07
N ASN A 243 22.75 35.23 -5.60
CA ASN A 243 23.54 36.46 -5.71
C ASN A 243 24.84 36.35 -4.90
N GLU A 244 24.74 35.83 -3.68
CA GLU A 244 25.88 35.62 -2.78
C GLU A 244 26.84 34.55 -3.34
N ILE A 245 26.32 33.44 -3.86
CA ILE A 245 27.14 32.40 -4.48
C ILE A 245 27.88 32.95 -5.70
N ASN A 246 27.21 33.74 -6.54
CA ASN A 246 27.84 34.33 -7.72
C ASN A 246 28.91 35.37 -7.35
N ALA A 247 28.67 36.18 -6.32
CA ALA A 247 29.67 37.11 -5.80
C ALA A 247 30.91 36.37 -5.25
N LEU A 248 30.70 35.32 -4.46
CA LEU A 248 31.79 34.51 -3.91
C LEU A 248 32.58 33.77 -4.99
N LYS A 249 31.92 33.23 -6.01
CA LYS A 249 32.61 32.61 -7.17
C LYS A 249 33.50 33.61 -7.92
N ARG A 250 33.12 34.89 -7.94
CA ARG A 250 33.87 35.99 -8.57
C ARG A 250 34.88 36.65 -7.62
N ASN A 251 35.08 36.12 -6.42
CA ASN A 251 35.89 36.73 -5.36
C ASN A 251 35.50 38.20 -5.04
N GLN A 252 34.21 38.53 -5.20
CA GLN A 252 33.69 39.86 -4.87
C GLN A 252 33.16 39.90 -3.42
N PRO A 253 33.28 41.05 -2.73
CA PRO A 253 32.69 41.21 -1.41
C PRO A 253 31.16 41.09 -1.48
N LEU A 254 30.59 40.46 -0.47
CA LEU A 254 29.14 40.34 -0.35
C LEU A 254 28.50 41.69 -0.04
N SER A 255 27.29 41.89 -0.57
CA SER A 255 26.52 43.11 -0.31
C SER A 255 26.25 43.27 1.19
N CYS A 256 26.35 44.50 1.69
CA CYS A 256 25.99 44.88 3.06
C CYS A 256 24.53 44.54 3.42
N ARG A 257 23.66 44.35 2.42
CA ARG A 257 22.25 43.95 2.61
C ARG A 257 22.04 42.44 2.72
N SER A 258 23.08 41.63 2.52
CA SER A 258 22.94 40.17 2.57
C SER A 258 22.69 39.70 4.00
N LYS A 259 21.65 38.88 4.18
CA LYS A 259 21.23 38.32 5.47
C LYS A 259 22.27 37.39 6.10
N ILE A 260 23.24 36.94 5.30
CA ILE A 260 24.22 35.94 5.69
C ILE A 260 25.63 36.54 5.85
N LEU A 261 25.82 37.84 5.59
CA LEU A 261 27.13 38.50 5.68
C LEU A 261 27.78 38.32 7.05
N SER A 262 26.99 38.45 8.13
CA SER A 262 27.47 38.29 9.52
C SER A 262 27.98 36.88 9.84
N LEU A 263 27.63 35.88 9.02
CA LEU A 263 28.06 34.49 9.17
C LEU A 263 29.41 34.21 8.47
N ASN A 264 30.05 35.24 7.90
CA ASN A 264 31.28 35.14 7.12
C ASN A 264 31.28 33.93 6.15
N PRO A 265 30.30 33.90 5.21
CA PRO A 265 30.04 32.71 4.42
C PRO A 265 31.07 32.56 3.30
N PHE A 266 31.44 31.31 2.99
CA PHE A 266 32.41 30.99 1.94
C PHE A 266 32.01 29.71 1.19
N LEU A 267 32.57 29.51 0.00
CA LEU A 267 32.38 28.29 -0.78
C LEU A 267 33.50 27.30 -0.48
N ASP A 268 33.15 26.04 -0.21
CA ASP A 268 34.14 24.97 -0.08
C ASP A 268 34.63 24.46 -1.45
N HIS A 269 35.58 23.52 -1.44
CA HIS A 269 36.10 22.86 -2.64
C HIS A 269 35.02 22.18 -3.49
N SER A 270 33.88 21.85 -2.88
CA SER A 270 32.74 21.26 -3.56
C SER A 270 31.74 22.31 -4.05
N ASN A 271 32.00 23.62 -3.95
CA ASN A 271 31.05 24.70 -4.23
C ASN A 271 29.78 24.66 -3.35
N ILE A 272 29.91 24.24 -2.10
CA ILE A 272 28.84 24.30 -1.10
C ILE A 272 29.08 25.53 -0.22
N LEU A 273 28.02 26.30 0.00
CA LEU A 273 28.05 27.48 0.87
C LEU A 273 28.10 27.04 2.33
N ARG A 274 29.14 27.48 3.04
CA ARG A 274 29.41 27.15 4.45
C ARG A 274 29.60 28.41 5.28
N VAL A 275 29.43 28.24 6.58
CA VAL A 275 29.62 29.30 7.58
C VAL A 275 31.07 29.35 8.04
N GLY A 276 31.65 30.55 8.04
CA GLY A 276 32.95 30.82 8.63
C GLY A 276 32.86 30.95 10.15
N GLY A 277 33.98 30.81 10.85
CA GLY A 277 33.99 30.92 12.30
C GLY A 277 35.39 30.93 12.91
N ARG A 278 35.42 31.01 14.24
CA ARG A 278 36.64 31.05 15.06
C ARG A 278 37.25 29.67 15.34
N LEU A 279 36.54 28.59 14.99
CA LEU A 279 36.92 27.20 15.28
C LEU A 279 37.84 26.56 14.22
N ARG A 280 38.46 27.35 13.32
CA ARG A 280 39.30 26.85 12.21
C ARG A 280 40.42 25.91 12.71
N HIS A 281 41.07 26.26 13.81
CA HIS A 281 42.20 25.52 14.38
C HIS A 281 41.79 24.49 15.45
N ALA A 282 40.49 24.36 15.77
CA ALA A 282 40.04 23.37 16.76
C ALA A 282 40.27 21.93 16.27
N ASN A 283 40.44 20.97 17.18
CA ASN A 283 40.51 19.54 16.83
C ASN A 283 39.10 18.96 16.66
N LEU A 284 38.38 19.41 15.64
CA LEU A 284 36.99 19.02 15.33
C LEU A 284 36.89 18.57 13.87
N ALA A 285 35.83 17.83 13.52
CA ALA A 285 35.61 17.48 12.12
C ALA A 285 35.28 18.73 11.29
N TYR A 286 35.57 18.67 9.99
CA TYR A 286 35.42 19.83 9.09
C TYR A 286 33.99 20.42 9.11
N GLY A 287 32.96 19.57 9.13
CA GLY A 287 31.56 19.99 9.21
C GLY A 287 31.24 20.77 10.49
N HIS A 288 31.84 20.42 11.63
CA HIS A 288 31.64 21.15 12.89
C HIS A 288 32.32 22.51 12.88
N LYS A 289 33.50 22.62 12.24
CA LYS A 289 34.20 23.90 12.08
C LYS A 289 33.48 24.82 11.10
N HIS A 290 32.97 24.24 10.02
CA HIS A 290 32.42 24.91 8.86
C HIS A 290 31.09 24.27 8.46
N PRO A 291 30.03 24.49 9.26
CA PRO A 291 28.74 23.90 8.99
C PRO A 291 28.14 24.43 7.69
N ILE A 292 27.39 23.57 7.00
CA ILE A 292 26.72 23.88 5.73
C ILE A 292 25.58 24.85 5.99
N LEU A 293 25.55 25.98 5.27
CA LEU A 293 24.51 26.98 5.44
C LEU A 293 23.19 26.52 4.81
N LEU A 294 22.10 26.54 5.57
CA LEU A 294 20.77 26.19 5.09
C LEU A 294 19.74 27.31 5.34
N PRO A 295 18.82 27.54 4.39
CA PRO A 295 17.76 28.51 4.56
C PRO A 295 16.73 28.04 5.59
N LYS A 296 16.01 29.00 6.18
CA LYS A 296 15.03 28.78 7.25
C LYS A 296 13.83 27.94 6.80
N ARG A 297 13.35 28.13 5.57
CA ARG A 297 12.08 27.56 5.07
C ARG A 297 12.32 26.83 3.76
N HIS A 298 12.66 25.55 3.83
CA HIS A 298 12.82 24.73 2.64
C HIS A 298 12.61 23.24 2.99
N ILE A 299 12.12 22.44 2.04
CA ILE A 299 11.72 21.05 2.29
C ILE A 299 12.90 20.19 2.78
N PRO A 300 14.08 20.18 2.10
CA PRO A 300 15.31 19.63 2.64
C PRO A 300 15.66 20.04 4.07
N THR A 301 15.53 21.32 4.43
CA THR A 301 15.80 21.79 5.80
C THR A 301 14.84 21.13 6.79
N ASP A 302 13.54 21.11 6.48
CA ASP A 302 12.53 20.49 7.33
C ASP A 302 12.75 18.97 7.47
N LEU A 303 13.13 18.30 6.38
CA LEU A 303 13.43 16.87 6.38
C LEU A 303 14.68 16.54 7.21
N ILE A 304 15.71 17.38 7.17
CA ILE A 304 16.88 17.26 8.05
C ILE A 304 16.46 17.37 9.51
N ILE A 305 15.68 18.41 9.85
CA ILE A 305 15.24 18.60 11.24
C ILE A 305 14.41 17.40 11.72
N ARG A 306 13.45 16.92 10.91
CA ARG A 306 12.66 15.73 11.27
C ARG A 306 13.53 14.49 11.42
N HIS A 307 14.49 14.28 10.53
CA HIS A 307 15.41 13.15 10.61
C HIS A 307 16.19 13.15 11.93
N TYR A 308 16.80 14.27 12.30
CA TYR A 308 17.52 14.38 13.58
C TYR A 308 16.57 14.23 14.79
N HIS A 309 15.38 14.79 14.73
CA HIS A 309 14.38 14.61 15.79
C HIS A 309 13.97 13.13 15.96
N GLU A 310 13.83 12.38 14.87
CA GLU A 310 13.45 10.96 14.91
C GLU A 310 14.60 10.05 15.37
N ILE A 311 15.82 10.23 14.87
CA ILE A 311 16.98 9.39 15.27
C ILE A 311 17.40 9.65 16.72
N LEU A 312 17.15 10.86 17.25
CA LEU A 312 17.39 11.23 18.64
C LEU A 312 16.18 10.91 19.53
N LEU A 313 15.34 9.96 19.14
CA LEU A 313 14.20 9.46 19.92
C LEU A 313 13.23 10.56 20.36
N HIS A 314 12.85 11.43 19.43
CA HIS A 314 11.98 12.58 19.68
C HIS A 314 12.55 13.61 20.67
N ALA A 315 13.87 13.80 20.65
CA ALA A 315 14.55 14.81 21.47
C ALA A 315 13.96 16.23 21.33
N GLY A 316 14.12 17.01 22.41
CA GLY A 316 13.72 18.42 22.46
C GLY A 316 14.59 19.35 21.60
N THR A 317 14.15 20.60 21.45
CA THR A 317 14.74 21.59 20.54
C THR A 317 16.25 21.81 20.75
N GLN A 318 16.72 21.87 21.99
CA GLN A 318 18.13 22.17 22.28
C GLN A 318 19.07 21.05 21.82
N LEU A 319 18.74 19.79 22.13
CA LEU A 319 19.54 18.63 21.74
C LEU A 319 19.52 18.44 20.21
N VAL A 320 18.36 18.58 19.58
CA VAL A 320 18.26 18.52 18.11
C VAL A 320 19.10 19.63 17.47
N GLN A 321 19.05 20.85 18.02
CA GLN A 321 19.83 21.96 17.50
C GLN A 321 21.34 21.73 17.64
N SER A 322 21.83 21.26 18.79
CA SER A 322 23.26 20.99 18.98
C SER A 322 23.77 19.94 18.00
N CYS A 323 23.04 18.84 17.82
CA CYS A 323 23.42 17.78 16.89
C CYS A 323 23.33 18.21 15.41
N ILE A 324 22.40 19.10 15.05
CA ILE A 324 22.33 19.66 13.69
C ILE A 324 23.50 20.61 13.44
N GLN A 325 23.88 21.44 14.41
CA GLN A 325 24.97 22.41 14.29
C GLN A 325 26.34 21.77 14.04
N GLU A 326 26.46 20.47 14.31
CA GLU A 326 27.63 19.68 13.96
C GLU A 326 27.92 19.62 12.46
N GLN A 327 26.90 19.77 11.62
CA GLN A 327 27.02 19.63 10.17
C GLN A 327 26.33 20.75 9.39
N TYR A 328 25.30 21.37 9.96
CA TYR A 328 24.43 22.33 9.29
C TYR A 328 24.17 23.57 10.15
N TRP A 329 24.21 24.74 9.51
CA TRP A 329 23.84 26.01 10.10
C TRP A 329 22.54 26.50 9.47
N ILE A 330 21.43 26.34 10.18
CA ILE A 330 20.11 26.77 9.72
C ILE A 330 19.86 28.22 10.18
N ILE A 331 19.53 29.11 9.25
CA ILE A 331 19.20 30.51 9.59
C ILE A 331 17.95 30.53 10.50
N GLY A 332 18.09 31.03 11.72
CA GLY A 332 17.00 31.00 12.70
C GLY A 332 16.61 29.59 13.16
N ALA A 333 17.58 28.68 13.27
CA ALA A 333 17.40 27.26 13.59
C ALA A 333 16.40 26.99 14.73
N ARG A 334 16.56 27.68 15.87
CA ARG A 334 15.79 27.41 17.09
C ARG A 334 14.27 27.48 16.85
N ASP A 335 13.81 28.48 16.11
CA ASP A 335 12.38 28.67 15.86
C ASP A 335 11.81 27.63 14.90
N VAL A 336 12.55 27.28 13.84
CA VAL A 336 12.14 26.26 12.87
C VAL A 336 12.08 24.89 13.54
N ILE A 337 13.11 24.55 14.31
CA ILE A 337 13.19 23.30 15.05
C ILE A 337 12.04 23.23 16.06
N ARG A 338 11.82 24.28 16.86
CA ARG A 338 10.71 24.32 17.82
C ARG A 338 9.36 24.15 17.13
N HIS A 339 9.14 24.79 15.99
CA HIS A 339 7.91 24.69 15.21
C HIS A 339 7.67 23.26 14.70
N LEU A 340 8.69 22.62 14.11
CA LEU A 340 8.57 21.26 13.59
C LEU A 340 8.38 20.22 14.70
N ILE A 341 9.08 20.35 15.83
CA ILE A 341 8.92 19.46 16.98
C ILE A 341 7.51 19.57 17.58
N ARG A 342 6.94 20.78 17.67
CA ARG A 342 5.55 20.97 18.16
C ARG A 342 4.50 20.27 17.30
N LYS A 343 4.77 20.08 16.01
CA LYS A 343 3.90 19.30 15.12
C LYS A 343 4.06 17.78 15.29
N CYS A 344 5.06 17.32 16.03
CA CYS A 344 5.26 15.90 16.27
C CYS A 344 4.29 15.39 17.34
N VAL A 345 3.35 14.54 16.92
CA VAL A 345 2.35 13.93 17.81
C VAL A 345 3.00 13.07 18.89
N LYS A 346 4.06 12.31 18.57
CA LYS A 346 4.77 11.46 19.53
C LYS A 346 5.39 12.28 20.65
N PHE A 347 6.14 13.34 20.29
CA PHE A 347 6.70 14.26 21.26
C PHE A 347 5.62 14.94 22.11
N TYR A 348 4.53 15.38 21.48
CA TYR A 348 3.42 16.02 22.18
C TYR A 348 2.78 15.09 23.22
N LYS A 349 2.53 13.83 22.87
CA LYS A 349 1.97 12.82 23.79
C LYS A 349 2.88 12.53 24.97
N VAL A 350 4.19 12.39 24.74
CA VAL A 350 5.16 12.10 25.80
C VAL A 350 5.39 13.32 26.70
N LYS A 351 5.41 14.52 26.12
CA LYS A 351 5.62 15.77 26.86
C LYS A 351 4.37 16.24 27.61
N ALA A 352 3.19 15.68 27.32
CA ALA A 352 1.94 16.10 27.93
C ALA A 352 2.11 16.19 29.45
N SER A 353 2.14 17.43 29.95
CA SER A 353 2.24 17.68 31.37
C SER A 353 0.93 17.28 32.02
N ILE A 354 0.99 16.67 33.20
CA ILE A 354 -0.17 16.54 34.08
C ILE A 354 -0.71 17.95 34.26
N THR A 355 -1.87 18.22 33.68
CA THR A 355 -2.57 19.48 33.92
C THR A 355 -3.07 19.40 35.35
N ASN A 356 -2.81 20.44 36.15
CA ASN A 356 -3.45 20.52 37.45
C ASN A 356 -4.94 20.63 37.17
N GLN A 357 -5.70 19.61 37.57
CA GLN A 357 -7.14 19.71 37.54
C GLN A 357 -7.53 20.87 38.45
N MET A 358 -8.13 21.90 37.88
CA MET A 358 -8.75 22.95 38.68
C MET A 358 -9.92 22.28 39.41
N MET A 359 -9.79 22.10 40.73
CA MET A 359 -10.91 21.65 41.55
C MET A 359 -12.02 22.69 41.42
N SER A 360 -13.25 22.24 41.16
CA SER A 360 -14.40 23.13 41.19
C SER A 360 -14.55 23.74 42.59
N ASP A 361 -15.14 24.93 42.66
CA ASP A 361 -15.56 25.49 43.94
C ASP A 361 -16.41 24.48 44.70
N LEU A 362 -16.18 24.39 46.02
CA LEU A 362 -16.98 23.51 46.86
C LEU A 362 -18.43 24.00 46.86
N PRO A 363 -19.43 23.13 46.67
CA PRO A 363 -20.82 23.54 46.71
C PRO A 363 -21.15 24.08 48.11
N SER A 364 -22.12 25.00 48.20
CA SER A 364 -22.60 25.57 49.47
C SER A 364 -22.95 24.49 50.50
N SER A 365 -23.42 23.34 50.02
CA SER A 365 -23.71 22.16 50.83
C SER A 365 -22.52 21.63 51.66
N ARG A 366 -21.28 21.86 51.24
CA ARG A 366 -20.05 21.43 51.95
C ARG A 366 -19.45 22.47 52.89
N ILE A 367 -19.77 23.75 52.73
CA ILE A 367 -19.16 24.85 53.48
C ILE A 367 -20.12 25.54 54.45
N SER A 368 -21.43 25.47 54.20
CA SER A 368 -22.42 26.08 55.08
C SER A 368 -22.74 25.17 56.27
N PRO A 369 -22.67 25.66 57.53
CA PRO A 369 -23.06 24.89 58.71
C PRO A 369 -24.49 24.35 58.59
N ALA A 370 -24.70 23.10 58.98
CA ALA A 370 -26.01 22.45 58.97
C ALA A 370 -26.11 21.45 60.14
N PRO A 371 -27.33 21.16 60.63
CA PRO A 371 -27.55 20.07 61.59
C PRO A 371 -27.03 18.72 61.09
N ALA A 372 -26.67 17.83 62.01
CA ALA A 372 -26.22 16.49 61.68
C ALA A 372 -27.28 15.76 60.81
N PHE A 373 -26.81 14.98 59.84
CA PHE A 373 -27.64 14.20 58.90
C PHE A 373 -28.51 15.00 57.91
N MET A 374 -28.46 16.33 57.91
CA MET A 374 -29.18 17.14 56.92
C MET A 374 -28.64 16.96 55.50
N ARG A 375 -27.35 16.62 55.36
CA ARG A 375 -26.66 16.41 54.09
C ARG A 375 -25.81 15.14 54.20
N CYS A 376 -26.14 14.11 53.43
CA CYS A 376 -25.42 12.83 53.42
C CYS A 376 -24.79 12.61 52.05
N GLY A 377 -23.49 12.28 52.02
CA GLY A 377 -22.81 11.79 50.83
C GLY A 377 -22.92 10.28 50.77
N VAL A 378 -23.36 9.74 49.63
CA VAL A 378 -23.41 8.30 49.38
C VAL A 378 -22.48 8.02 48.21
N ASP A 379 -21.60 7.04 48.36
CA ASP A 379 -20.72 6.57 47.30
C ASP A 379 -20.72 5.05 47.27
N TYR A 380 -20.52 4.48 46.08
CA TYR A 380 -20.40 3.04 45.90
C TYR A 380 -18.93 2.65 45.95
N ALA A 381 -18.57 1.78 46.91
CA ALA A 381 -17.27 1.13 46.89
C ALA A 381 -17.35 -0.18 46.09
N GLY A 382 -16.36 -0.46 45.23
CA GLY A 382 -16.29 -1.74 44.55
C GLY A 382 -15.25 -1.83 43.42
N PRO A 383 -15.05 -3.03 42.84
CA PRO A 383 -15.74 -4.29 43.17
C PRO A 383 -15.08 -5.07 44.32
N PHE A 384 -15.89 -5.62 45.23
CA PHE A 384 -15.44 -6.55 46.25
C PHE A 384 -15.57 -7.99 45.76
N GLN A 385 -14.50 -8.78 45.87
CA GLN A 385 -14.59 -10.22 45.68
C GLN A 385 -15.21 -10.85 46.93
N ILE A 386 -16.40 -11.41 46.78
CA ILE A 386 -17.05 -12.19 47.83
C ILE A 386 -16.33 -13.54 47.91
N LEU A 387 -15.61 -13.80 49.00
CA LEU A 387 -15.11 -15.14 49.30
C LEU A 387 -16.33 -16.03 49.58
N LYS A 388 -16.51 -17.10 48.80
CA LYS A 388 -17.56 -18.09 49.06
C LYS A 388 -17.34 -18.64 50.48
N PRO A 389 -18.36 -18.67 51.35
CA PRO A 389 -18.22 -19.34 52.63
C PRO A 389 -17.82 -20.80 52.35
N LEU A 390 -16.79 -21.28 53.05
CA LEU A 390 -16.46 -22.70 53.06
C LEU A 390 -17.72 -23.44 53.49
N LYS A 391 -18.25 -24.31 52.62
CA LYS A 391 -19.28 -25.26 53.01
C LYS A 391 -18.66 -26.13 54.10
N VAL A 392 -19.01 -25.89 55.35
CA VAL A 392 -18.77 -26.87 56.41
C VAL A 392 -19.74 -28.01 56.09
N GLU A 393 -19.24 -29.07 55.44
CA GLU A 393 -19.97 -30.32 55.34
C GLU A 393 -20.14 -30.87 56.75
N VAL A 394 -21.32 -30.70 57.33
CA VAL A 394 -21.69 -31.39 58.56
C VAL A 394 -21.84 -32.87 58.20
N PRO A 395 -21.05 -33.80 58.78
CA PRO A 395 -21.16 -35.21 58.47
C PRO A 395 -22.56 -35.71 58.82
N ASN A 396 -23.27 -36.27 57.84
CA ASN A 396 -24.59 -36.84 58.05
C ASN A 396 -24.44 -38.14 58.89
N PRO A 397 -25.00 -38.23 60.12
CA PRO A 397 -24.79 -39.38 61.00
C PRO A 397 -25.39 -40.70 60.49
N LEU A 398 -26.19 -40.65 59.42
CA LEU A 398 -26.99 -41.79 58.95
C LEU A 398 -26.30 -42.67 57.89
N LYS A 399 -24.97 -42.59 57.75
CA LYS A 399 -24.20 -43.45 56.83
C LYS A 399 -23.31 -44.49 57.53
N GLN A 400 -23.67 -44.90 58.75
CA GLN A 400 -23.10 -46.08 59.40
C GLN A 400 -24.22 -46.93 60.00
N ALA A 401 -24.82 -47.78 59.17
CA ALA A 401 -25.52 -49.00 59.58
C ALA A 401 -25.51 -49.98 58.41
#